data_AF-A0A2S7WCQ6-F1
#
_entry.id   AF-A0A2S7WCQ6-F1
#
_cell.length_a   1.000
_cell.length_b   1.000
_cell.length_c   1.000
_cell.angle_alpha   90.00
_cell.angle_beta   90.00
_cell.angle_gamma   90.00
#
_symmetry.space_group_name_H-M   'P 1'
#
loop_
_entity.id
_entity.type
_entity.pdbx_description
1 polymer ?
#
loop_
_entity_poly.entity_id
_entity_poly.type
_entity_poly.pdbx_seq_one_letter_code
_entity_poly.pdbx_strand_id
1 'polypeptide(L)' 'MNKLLKIMFVIFIIWMAIGVFLIKTEHEKAQIVMGLGVMYLSFIFMPTFIYHRYKDGKYKKYIINDEKLREAFKNVGKN' A
#
# COMPACT_ATOMS: atom_id res chain seq x y z
N MET A 1 -8.66 -10.52 -2.27
CA MET A 1 -8.12 -9.21 -2.70
C MET A 1 -9.28 -8.24 -2.73
N ASN A 2 -9.26 -7.22 -1.87
CA ASN A 2 -10.42 -6.36 -1.70
C ASN A 2 -10.68 -5.52 -2.95
N LYS A 3 -11.94 -5.54 -3.41
CA LYS A 3 -12.37 -5.00 -4.71
C LYS A 3 -12.02 -3.51 -4.86
N LEU A 4 -12.10 -2.76 -3.75
CA LEU A 4 -11.80 -1.34 -3.67
C LEU A 4 -10.37 -1.01 -4.12
N LEU A 5 -9.37 -1.70 -3.59
CA LEU A 5 -7.96 -1.44 -3.89
C LEU A 5 -7.64 -1.77 -5.36
N LYS A 6 -8.30 -2.81 -5.91
CA LYS A 6 -8.16 -3.20 -7.31
C LYS A 6 -8.73 -2.12 -8.25
N ILE A 7 -9.89 -1.55 -7.90
CA ILE A 7 -10.51 -0.45 -8.65
C ILE A 7 -9.62 0.80 -8.62
N MET A 8 -9.13 1.19 -7.44
CA MET A 8 -8.21 2.33 -7.30
C MET A 8 -6.94 2.17 -8.13
N PHE A 9 -6.39 0.95 -8.18
CA PHE A 9 -5.22 0.65 -8.99
C PHE A 9 -5.49 0.75 -10.50
N VAL A 10 -6.66 0.29 -10.97
CA VAL A 10 -7.05 0.43 -12.39
C VAL A 10 -7.21 1.90 -12.78
N ILE A 11 -7.85 2.70 -11.92
CA ILE A 11 -7.99 4.15 -12.13
C ILE A 11 -6.61 4.82 -12.22
N PHE A 12 -5.68 4.43 -11.35
CA PHE A 12 -4.30 4.92 -11.39
C PHE A 12 -3.59 4.60 -12.72
N ILE A 13 -3.74 3.37 -13.23
CA ILE A 13 -3.15 2.98 -14.52
C ILE A 13 -3.72 3.83 -15.67
N ILE A 14 -5.04 4.06 -15.70
CA ILE A 14 -5.68 4.89 -16.72
C ILE A 14 -5.17 6.34 -16.63
N TRP A 15 -5.05 6.89 -15.41
CA TRP A 15 -4.50 8.23 -15.22
C TRP A 15 -3.05 8.31 -15.71
N MET A 16 -2.20 7.34 -15.36
CA MET A 16 -0.81 7.30 -15.84
C MET A 16 -0.74 7.21 -17.38
N ALA A 17 -1.62 6.43 -18.01
CA ALA A 17 -1.70 6.36 -19.47
C ALA A 17 -2.08 7.71 -20.09
N ILE A 18 -3.06 8.42 -19.51
CA ILE A 18 -3.43 9.78 -19.92
C ILE A 18 -2.26 10.75 -19.73
N GLY A 19 -1.58 10.70 -18.59
CA GLY A 19 -0.42 11.55 -18.31
C GLY A 19 0.71 11.34 -19.31
N VAL A 20 1.04 10.10 -19.64
CA VAL A 20 2.05 9.77 -20.66
C VAL A 20 1.61 10.21 -22.07
N PHE A 21 0.33 10.05 -22.40
CA PHE A 21 -0.21 10.55 -23.66
C PHE A 21 -0.07 12.08 -23.77
N LEU A 22 -0.42 12.83 -22.71
CA LEU A 22 -0.29 14.28 -22.67
C LEU A 22 1.17 14.75 -22.78
N ILE A 23 2.12 14.00 -22.20
CA ILE A 23 3.55 14.27 -22.35
C ILE A 23 3.97 14.12 -23.81
N LYS A 24 3.53 13.04 -24.48
CA LYS A 24 3.84 12.80 -25.90
C LYS A 24 3.26 13.87 -26.82
N THR A 25 2.16 14.50 -26.45
CA THR A 25 1.56 15.61 -27.20
C THR A 25 2.14 16.98 -26.81
N GLU A 26 3.22 17.02 -26.02
CA GLU A 26 3.88 18.25 -25.53
C GLU A 26 2.92 19.26 -24.88
N HIS A 27 1.86 18.75 -24.25
CA HIS A 27 0.85 19.62 -23.68
C HIS A 27 1.41 20.32 -22.43
N GLU A 28 1.27 21.65 -22.32
CA GLU A 28 1.83 22.43 -21.20
C GLU A 28 1.43 21.90 -19.81
N LYS A 29 0.26 21.28 -19.70
CA LYS A 29 -0.27 20.75 -18.43
C LYS A 29 0.17 19.32 -18.13
N ALA A 30 0.94 18.68 -19.00
CA ALA A 30 1.33 17.27 -18.88
C ALA A 30 2.12 17.00 -17.58
N GLN A 31 3.05 17.89 -17.22
CA GLN A 31 3.81 17.77 -15.98
C GLN A 31 2.92 17.88 -14.73
N ILE A 32 1.93 18.77 -14.75
CA ILE A 32 0.97 18.95 -13.65
C ILE A 32 0.10 17.69 -13.50
N VAL A 33 -0.41 17.15 -14.60
CA VAL A 33 -1.23 15.93 -14.59
C VAL A 33 -0.44 14.71 -14.08
N MET A 34 0.84 14.60 -14.46
CA MET A 34 1.75 13.58 -13.92
C MET A 34 2.04 13.79 -12.43
N GLY A 35 2.31 15.02 -12.00
CA GLY A 35 2.51 15.35 -10.59
C GLY A 35 1.31 15.01 -9.73
N LEU A 36 0.10 15.28 -10.21
CA LEU A 36 -1.15 14.89 -9.54
C LEU A 36 -1.31 13.37 -9.45
N GLY A 37 -0.88 12.62 -10.46
CA GLY A 37 -0.84 11.15 -10.42
C GLY A 37 0.11 10.63 -9.32
N VAL A 38 1.30 11.22 -9.20
CA VAL A 38 2.26 10.89 -8.14
C VAL A 38 1.72 11.26 -6.75
N MET A 39 1.08 12.43 -6.62
CA MET A 39 0.42 12.82 -5.36
C MET A 39 -0.70 11.86 -4.97
N TYR A 40 -1.54 11.46 -5.93
CA TYR A 40 -2.58 10.44 -5.70
C TYR A 40 -1.96 9.13 -5.19
N LEU A 41 -0.87 8.68 -5.82
CA LEU A 41 -0.18 7.46 -5.41
C LEU A 41 0.35 7.56 -3.97
N SER A 42 1.03 8.64 -3.65
CA SER A 42 1.70 8.84 -2.35
C SER A 42 0.71 9.10 -1.21
N PHE A 43 -0.33 9.92 -1.43
CA PHE A 43 -1.21 10.38 -0.35
C PHE A 43 -2.54 9.61 -0.27
N ILE A 44 -2.99 8.99 -1.36
CA ILE A 44 -4.29 8.28 -1.37
C ILE A 44 -4.05 6.78 -1.47
N PHE A 45 -3.32 6.33 -2.49
CA PHE A 45 -3.14 4.90 -2.74
C PHE A 45 -2.31 4.24 -1.64
N MET A 46 -1.16 4.83 -1.25
CA MET A 46 -0.27 4.25 -0.23
C MET A 46 -0.93 4.14 1.15
N PRO A 47 -1.58 5.19 1.72
CA PRO A 47 -2.23 5.06 3.03
C PRO A 47 -3.42 4.09 3.00
N THR A 48 -4.20 4.10 1.91
CA THR A 48 -5.31 3.15 1.73
C THR A 48 -4.80 1.71 1.65
N PHE A 49 -3.70 1.48 0.92
CA PHE A 49 -3.06 0.18 0.81
C PHE A 49 -2.61 -0.34 2.17
N ILE A 50 -1.91 0.50 2.95
CA ILE A 50 -1.43 0.17 4.30
C ILE A 50 -2.63 -0.13 5.20
N TYR A 51 -3.58 0.80 5.33
CA TYR A 51 -4.78 0.59 6.16
C TYR A 51 -5.46 -0.73 5.84
N HIS A 52 -5.68 -0.97 4.55
CA HIS A 52 -6.34 -2.17 4.09
C HIS A 52 -5.55 -3.45 4.41
N ARG A 53 -4.23 -3.41 4.28
CA ARG A 53 -3.36 -4.55 4.58
C ARG A 53 -3.26 -4.88 6.07
N TYR A 54 -3.30 -3.87 6.94
CA TYR A 54 -3.19 -4.06 8.39
C TYR A 54 -4.56 -4.24 9.08
N LYS A 55 -5.68 -3.95 8.41
CA LYS A 55 -7.05 -4.08 8.94
C LYS A 55 -7.43 -5.50 9.35
N ASP A 56 -6.93 -6.53 8.66
CA ASP A 56 -7.31 -7.93 8.91
C ASP A 56 -6.59 -8.58 10.12
N GLY A 57 -6.21 -7.80 11.14
CA GLY A 57 -5.79 -8.35 12.44
C GLY A 57 -4.44 -9.08 12.47
N LYS A 58 -3.69 -9.13 11.35
CA LYS A 58 -2.39 -9.82 11.28
C LYS A 58 -1.32 -9.22 12.19
N TYR A 59 -1.51 -8.00 12.67
CA TYR A 59 -0.64 -7.41 13.70
C TYR A 59 -0.65 -8.24 15.00
N LYS A 60 -1.78 -8.88 15.36
CA LYS A 60 -1.88 -9.74 16.55
C LYS A 60 -0.95 -10.96 16.49
N LYS A 61 -0.56 -11.39 15.29
CA LYS A 61 0.43 -12.47 15.11
C LYS A 61 1.82 -12.05 15.61
N TYR A 62 2.15 -10.76 15.51
CA TYR A 62 3.44 -10.18 15.90
C TYR A 62 3.45 -9.56 17.31
N ILE A 63 2.29 -9.46 17.97
CA ILE A 63 2.24 -9.12 19.39
C ILE A 63 2.88 -10.28 20.18
N ILE A 64 3.97 -9.96 20.87
CA ILE A 64 4.55 -10.81 21.90
C ILE A 64 3.62 -10.72 23.11
N ASN A 65 3.00 -11.85 23.47
CA ASN A 65 2.24 -12.00 24.70
C ASN A 65 3.02 -12.90 25.67
N ASP A 66 2.64 -12.88 26.95
CA ASP A 66 3.30 -13.67 27.99
C ASP A 66 3.31 -15.17 27.66
N GLU A 67 2.28 -15.66 26.97
CA GLU A 67 2.14 -17.06 26.56
C GLU A 67 3.20 -17.46 25.51
N LYS A 68 3.42 -16.64 24.47
CA LYS A 68 4.46 -16.83 23.45
C LYS A 68 5.86 -16.65 24.02
N LEU A 69 6.05 -15.71 24.96
CA LEU A 69 7.31 -15.57 25.69
C LEU A 69 7.61 -16.85 26.47
N ARG A 70 6.61 -17.34 27.22
CA ARG A 70 6.75 -18.55 28.02
C ARG A 70 7.04 -19.77 27.15
N GLU A 71 6.39 -19.92 25.99
CA GLU A 71 6.72 -20.98 25.02
C GLU A 71 8.13 -20.85 24.44
N ALA A 72 8.53 -19.64 24.03
CA ALA A 72 9.87 -19.39 23.46
C ALA A 72 11.00 -19.69 24.46
N PHE A 73 10.78 -19.39 25.74
CA PHE A 73 11.78 -19.64 26.79
C PHE A 73 11.64 -21.01 27.50
N LYS A 74 10.55 -21.77 27.27
CA LYS A 74 10.31 -23.08 27.91
C LYS A 74 11.41 -24.12 27.64
N ASN A 75 12.10 -23.99 26.51
CA ASN A 75 13.14 -24.93 26.06
C ASN A 75 14.56 -24.36 26.18
N VAL A 76 14.72 -23.12 26.66
CA VAL A 76 16.04 -22.52 26.87
C VAL A 76 16.62 -23.09 28.17
N GLY A 77 17.65 -23.94 28.06
CA GLY A 77 18.32 -24.56 29.21
C GLY A 77 17.86 -25.99 29.54
N LYS A 78 16.98 -26.60 28.73
CA LYS A 78 16.79 -28.06 28.72
C LYS A 78 17.80 -28.70 27.76
N ASN A 79 19.05 -28.75 28.17
CA ASN A 79 20.06 -29.69 27.67
C ASN A 79 20.63 -30.43 28.87
#